data_AF-A0A536K9Y7-F1
#
_entry.id   AF-A0A536K9Y7-F1
#
_cell.length_a   1.000
_cell.length_b   1.000
_cell.length_c   1.000
_cell.angle_alpha   90.00
_cell.angle_beta   90.00
_cell.angle_gamma   90.00
#
_symmetry.space_group_name_H-M   'P 1'
#
loop_
_entity.id
_entity.type
_entity.pdbx_description
1 polymer ?
#
loop_
_entity_poly.entity_id
_entity_poly.type
_entity_poly.pdbx_seq_one_letter_code
_entity_poly.pdbx_strand_id
1 'polypeptide(L)' 'MKLYTFVQLAETALFAAVLLYGLLIHRPSVAALGGGLLVGKATLNILWPEGGTLLRRSILGYIVGAVYVTLAVIAIHFLT' A
#
# COMPACT_ATOMS: atom_id res chain seq x y z
N MET A 1 -16.41 -13.71 10.60
CA MET A 1 -15.61 -13.13 9.48
C MET A 1 -14.65 -14.19 8.98
N LYS A 2 -14.31 -14.22 7.68
CA LYS A 2 -13.32 -15.18 7.17
C LYS A 2 -11.92 -14.79 7.69
N LEU A 3 -11.07 -15.77 8.01
CA LEU A 3 -9.68 -15.53 8.47
C LEU A 3 -8.93 -14.60 7.51
N TYR A 4 -9.14 -14.78 6.21
CA TYR A 4 -8.58 -13.92 5.17
C TYR A 4 -8.95 -12.44 5.33
N THR A 5 -10.20 -12.12 5.68
CA THR A 5 -10.64 -10.74 5.93
C THR A 5 -9.94 -10.14 7.14
N PHE A 6 -9.71 -10.92 8.19
CA PHE A 6 -8.97 -10.45 9.37
C PHE A 6 -7.52 -10.11 9.01
N VAL A 7 -6.85 -10.97 8.23
CA VAL A 7 -5.50 -10.70 7.72
C VAL A 7 -5.47 -9.42 6.90
N GLN A 8 -6.42 -9.22 5.99
CA GLN A 8 -6.49 -7.99 5.20
C GLN A 8 -6.64 -6.74 6.08
N LEU A 9 -7.50 -6.78 7.10
CA LEU A 9 -7.68 -5.67 8.03
C LEU A 9 -6.42 -5.38 8.84
N ALA A 10 -5.75 -6.44 9.33
CA ALA A 10 -4.49 -6.30 10.06
C ALA A 10 -3.38 -5.68 9.19
N GLU A 11 -3.24 -6.13 7.94
CA GLU A 11 -2.29 -5.55 6.98
C GLU A 11 -2.61 -4.08 6.68
N THR A 12 -3.88 -3.75 6.45
CA THR A 12 -4.31 -2.36 6.22
C THR A 12 -4.00 -1.48 7.43
N ALA A 13 -4.28 -1.95 8.65
CA ALA A 13 -3.95 -1.22 9.87
C ALA A 13 -2.44 -1.01 10.04
N LEU A 14 -1.63 -2.05 9.75
CA LEU A 14 -0.18 -1.96 9.79
C LEU A 14 0.35 -0.93 8.78
N PHE A 15 -0.14 -0.93 7.55
CA PHE A 15 0.32 0.00 6.51
C PHE A 15 -0.10 1.44 6.82
N ALA A 16 -1.28 1.64 7.39
CA ALA A 16 -1.70 2.93 7.92
C ALA A 16 -0.79 3.39 9.08
N ALA A 17 -0.38 2.49 9.97
CA ALA A 17 0.57 2.80 11.02
C ALA A 17 1.94 3.23 10.46
N VAL A 18 2.44 2.59 9.39
CA VAL A 18 3.68 3.01 8.71
C VAL A 18 3.56 4.41 8.12
N LEU A 19 2.43 4.71 7.46
CA LEU A 19 2.15 6.05 6.92
C LEU A 19 2.16 7.09 8.04
N LEU A 20 1.38 6.85 9.11
CA LEU A 20 1.28 7.75 10.25
C LEU A 20 2.64 7.94 10.94
N TYR A 21 3.39 6.87 11.14
CA TYR A 21 4.73 6.92 11.71
C TYR A 21 5.63 7.84 10.89
N GLY A 22 5.67 7.65 9.55
CA GLY A 22 6.46 8.49 8.64
C GLY A 22 6.09 9.97 8.72
N LEU A 23 4.80 10.30 8.85
CA LEU A 23 4.32 11.66 9.06
C LEU A 23 4.80 12.23 10.40
N LEU A 24 4.66 11.47 11.50
CA LEU A 24 5.04 11.91 12.85
C LEU A 24 6.54 12.20 12.99
N ILE A 25 7.39 11.38 12.37
CA ILE A 25 8.85 11.57 12.40
C ILE A 25 9.37 12.51 11.29
N HIS A 26 8.48 13.14 10.52
CA HIS A 26 8.82 14.05 9.42
C HIS A 26 9.75 13.39 8.38
N ARG A 27 9.52 12.10 8.08
CA ARG A 27 10.26 11.35 7.05
C ARG A 27 9.34 11.06 5.86
N PRO A 28 9.38 11.89 4.81
CA PRO A 28 8.45 11.79 3.69
C PRO A 28 8.58 10.46 2.93
N SER A 29 9.79 9.88 2.87
CA SER A 29 10.02 8.56 2.25
C SER A 29 9.29 7.42 2.97
N VAL A 30 9.22 7.47 4.31
CA VAL A 30 8.51 6.47 5.13
C VAL A 30 6.99 6.65 4.98
N ALA A 31 6.52 7.89 4.93
CA ALA A 31 5.12 8.19 4.65
C ALA A 31 4.71 7.69 3.25
N ALA A 32 5.55 7.94 2.23
CA ALA A 32 5.34 7.46 0.86
C ALA A 32 5.28 5.92 0.79
N LEU A 33 6.15 5.22 1.53
CA LEU A 33 6.12 3.76 1.64
C LEU A 33 4.77 3.26 2.21
N GLY A 34 4.33 3.82 3.34
CA GLY A 34 3.04 3.45 3.95
C GLY A 34 1.85 3.73 3.01
N GLY A 35 1.86 4.89 2.35
CA GLY A 35 0.87 5.26 1.35
C GLY A 35 0.82 4.29 0.17
N GLY A 36 1.97 3.92 -0.39
CA GLY A 36 2.03 2.98 -1.52
C GLY A 36 1.60 1.55 -1.16
N LEU A 37 1.91 1.09 0.06
CA LEU A 37 1.39 -0.18 0.57
C LEU A 37 -0.14 -0.16 0.69
N LEU A 38 -0.73 0.94 1.18
CA LEU A 38 -2.18 1.12 1.23
C LEU A 38 -2.81 1.17 -0.16
N VAL A 39 -2.18 1.85 -1.13
CA VAL A 39 -2.62 1.86 -2.53
C VAL A 39 -2.62 0.45 -3.11
N GLY A 40 -1.59 -0.35 -2.83
CA GLY A 40 -1.54 -1.75 -3.22
C GLY A 40 -2.68 -2.56 -2.61
N LYS A 41 -2.97 -2.38 -1.30
CA LYS A 41 -4.12 -2.99 -0.62
C LYS A 41 -5.47 -2.55 -1.19
N ALA A 42 -5.62 -1.28 -1.55
CA ALA A 42 -6.84 -0.80 -2.19
C ALA A 42 -7.02 -1.47 -3.56
N THR A 43 -5.95 -1.54 -4.35
CA THR A 43 -5.96 -2.14 -5.69
C THR A 43 -6.37 -3.62 -5.64
N LEU A 44 -5.78 -4.43 -4.76
CA LEU A 44 -6.14 -5.85 -4.68
C LEU A 44 -7.59 -6.08 -4.21
N ASN A 45 -8.14 -5.16 -3.40
CA ASN A 45 -9.53 -5.19 -2.97
C ASN A 45 -10.48 -4.74 -4.09
N ILE A 46 -10.10 -3.76 -4.89
CA ILE A 46 -10.87 -3.33 -6.08
C ILE A 46 -10.94 -4.45 -7.10
N LEU A 47 -9.85 -5.20 -7.30
CA LEU A 47 -9.80 -6.36 -8.20
C LEU A 47 -10.50 -7.61 -7.63
N TRP A 48 -11.04 -7.54 -6.40
CA TRP A 48 -11.73 -8.69 -5.79
C TRP A 48 -12.92 -9.20 -6.61
N PRO A 49 -13.85 -8.33 -7.10
CA PRO A 49 -15.05 -8.74 -7.83
C PRO A 49 -14.77 -9.26 -9.26
N GLU A 50 -13.64 -8.88 -9.87
CA GLU A 50 -13.25 -9.33 -11.22
C GLU A 50 -12.90 -10.84 -11.28
N GLY A 51 -12.79 -11.49 -10.13
CA GLY A 51 -12.39 -12.88 -10.03
C GLY A 51 -10.90 -13.10 -10.30
N GLY A 52 -10.49 -14.37 -10.26
CA GLY A 52 -9.09 -14.78 -10.41
C GLY A 52 -8.41 -15.12 -9.07
N THR A 53 -7.15 -15.56 -9.17
CA THR A 53 -6.41 -16.06 -8.02
C THR A 53 -6.03 -14.93 -7.06
N LEU A 54 -5.87 -15.28 -5.78
CA LEU A 54 -5.29 -14.37 -4.79
C LEU A 54 -3.92 -13.85 -5.26
N LEU A 55 -3.09 -14.73 -5.82
CA LEU A 55 -1.75 -14.40 -6.30
C LEU A 55 -1.77 -13.31 -7.38
N ARG A 56 -2.63 -13.45 -8.41
CA ARG A 56 -2.73 -12.47 -9.50
C ARG A 56 -3.06 -11.06 -8.97
N ARG A 57 -4.05 -10.98 -8.09
CA ARG A 57 -4.51 -9.71 -7.52
C ARG A 57 -3.47 -9.10 -6.59
N SER A 58 -2.76 -9.92 -5.82
CA SER A 58 -1.63 -9.47 -4.99
C SER A 58 -0.49 -8.92 -5.84
N ILE A 59 -0.11 -9.60 -6.92
CA ILE A 59 0.95 -9.13 -7.83
C ILE A 59 0.57 -7.77 -8.42
N LEU A 60 -0.63 -7.65 -8.98
CA LEU A 60 -1.10 -6.38 -9.56
C LEU A 60 -1.16 -5.26 -8.51
N GLY A 61 -1.69 -5.56 -7.32
CA GLY A 61 -1.75 -4.60 -6.22
C GLY A 61 -0.36 -4.11 -5.81
N TYR A 62 0.61 -5.01 -5.61
CA TYR A 62 1.96 -4.62 -5.23
C TYR A 62 2.75 -3.95 -6.36
N ILE A 63 2.48 -4.26 -7.64
CA ILE A 63 3.04 -3.51 -8.77
C ILE A 63 2.53 -2.07 -8.74
N VAL A 64 1.22 -1.86 -8.61
CA VAL A 64 0.63 -0.51 -8.55
C VAL A 64 1.16 0.25 -7.34
N GLY A 65 1.25 -0.40 -6.18
CA GLY A 65 1.86 0.17 -4.98
C GLY A 65 3.33 0.55 -5.18
N ALA A 66 4.14 -0.33 -5.81
CA ALA A 66 5.55 -0.05 -6.08
C ALA A 66 5.75 1.12 -7.04
N VAL A 67 4.91 1.22 -8.09
CA VAL A 67 4.92 2.37 -9.01
C VAL A 67 4.59 3.65 -8.25
N TYR A 68 3.58 3.62 -7.38
CA TYR A 68 3.22 4.76 -6.54
C TYR A 68 4.39 5.19 -5.63
N VAL A 69 5.02 4.27 -4.90
CA VAL A 69 6.17 4.59 -4.03
C VAL A 69 7.32 5.16 -4.85
N THR A 70 7.61 4.57 -6.00
CA THR A 70 8.70 5.03 -6.89
C THR A 70 8.48 6.46 -7.33
N LEU A 71 7.28 6.78 -7.83
CA LEU A 71 6.93 8.14 -8.23
C LEU A 71 6.98 9.11 -7.06
N ALA A 72 6.50 8.70 -5.88
CA ALA A 72 6.54 9.52 -4.68
C ALA A 72 7.99 9.80 -4.22
N VAL A 73 8.87 8.80 -4.23
CA VAL A 73 10.29 8.96 -3.87
C VAL A 73 11.01 9.86 -4.86
N ILE A 74 10.74 9.70 -6.17
CA ILE A 74 11.27 10.60 -7.21
C ILE A 74 10.80 12.04 -6.93
N ALA A 75 9.51 12.25 -6.69
CA ALA A 75 8.96 13.56 -6.39
C ALA A 75 9.59 14.17 -5.13
N ILE A 76 9.75 13.39 -4.05
CA ILE A 76 10.42 13.84 -2.83
C ILE A 76 11.85 14.29 -3.16
N HIS A 77 12.63 13.48 -3.87
CA HIS A 77 14.02 13.83 -4.21
C HIS A 77 14.18 15.15 -4.98
N PHE A 78 13.21 15.51 -5.83
CA PHE A 78 13.27 16.74 -6.63
C PHE A 78 12.56 17.95 -5.99
N LEU A 79 11.69 17.73 -5.00
CA LEU A 79 10.85 18.79 -4.40
C LEU A 79 11.26 19.16 -2.97
N THR A 80 12.16 18.41 -2.33
CA THR A 80 12.76 18.73 -1.03
C THR A 80 14.27 18.85 -1.15
#